data_AF-A0A419KRI3-F1
#
_entry.id   AF-A0A419KRI3-F1
#
_cell.length_a   1.000
_cell.length_b   1.000
_cell.length_c   1.000
_cell.angle_alpha   90.00
_cell.angle_beta   90.00
_cell.angle_gamma   90.00
#
_symmetry.space_group_name_H-M   'P 1'
#
loop_
_entity.id
_entity.type
_entity.pdbx_description
1 polymer ?
#
loop_
_entity_poly.entity_id
_entity_poly.type
_entity_poly.pdbx_seq_one_letter_code
_entity_poly.pdbx_strand_id
1 'polypeptide(L)' 'MEIDELGDWRRSHYTVEITPEMDGKEVLLMGWVRDIRDLGGIRFIVLQ' A
#
# COMPACT_ATOMS: atom_id res chain seq x y z
N MET A 1 -11.53 -12.56 -16.10
CA MET A 1 -10.79 -11.44 -15.51
C MET A 1 -9.35 -11.90 -15.52
N GLU A 2 -8.51 -11.27 -16.34
CA GLU A 2 -7.08 -11.55 -16.37
C GLU A 2 -6.45 -10.77 -15.21
N ILE A 3 -5.52 -11.39 -14.49
CA ILE A 3 -4.82 -10.78 -13.36
C ILE A 3 -3.37 -10.62 -13.78
N ASP A 4 -2.81 -9.43 -13.59
CA ASP A 4 -1.41 -9.15 -13.90
C ASP A 4 -0.47 -9.94 -12.98
N GLU A 5 0.65 -10.41 -13.53
CA GLU A 5 1.70 -11.03 -12.73
C GLU A 5 2.42 -10.01 -11.85
N LEU A 6 2.74 -10.38 -10.61
CA LEU A 6 3.43 -9.51 -9.65
C LEU A 6 4.94 -9.38 -9.92
N GLY A 7 5.51 -10.20 -10.80
CA GLY A 7 6.95 -10.23 -11.08
C GLY A 7 7.81 -10.33 -9.81
N ASP A 8 8.77 -9.40 -9.70
CA ASP A 8 9.76 -9.35 -8.62
C ASP A 8 9.26 -8.64 -7.35
N TRP A 9 8.01 -8.21 -7.30
CA TRP A 9 7.48 -7.50 -6.14
C TRP A 9 7.37 -8.41 -4.93
N ARG A 10 8.02 -8.02 -3.83
CA ARG A 10 7.94 -8.71 -2.53
C ARG A 10 7.67 -7.67 -1.46
N ARG A 11 6.72 -7.99 -0.56
CA ARG A 11 6.40 -7.12 0.57
C ARG A 11 7.66 -6.84 1.39
N SER A 12 7.97 -5.57 1.54
CA SER A 12 9.15 -5.11 2.28
C SER A 12 8.85 -4.91 3.77
N HIS A 13 7.65 -4.45 4.11
CA HIS A 13 7.21 -4.14 5.47
C HIS A 13 5.72 -4.46 5.60
N TYR A 14 5.28 -4.73 6.83
CA TYR A 14 3.87 -4.74 7.21
C TYR A 14 3.38 -3.32 7.49
N THR A 15 2.07 -3.09 7.35
CA THR A 15 1.44 -1.79 7.64
C THR A 15 1.74 -1.27 9.05
N VAL A 16 1.83 -2.18 10.04
CA VAL A 16 2.16 -1.87 11.44
C VAL A 16 3.62 -1.41 11.65
N GLU A 17 4.50 -1.68 10.68
CA GLU A 17 5.92 -1.33 10.77
C GLU A 17 6.20 0.06 10.18
N ILE A 18 5.22 0.71 9.53
CA ILE A 18 5.39 2.03 8.95
C ILE A 18 5.26 3.10 10.04
N THR A 19 6.39 3.69 10.40
CA THR A 19 6.50 4.71 11.46
C THR A 19 7.04 6.04 10.92
N PRO A 20 6.88 7.16 11.66
CA PRO A 20 7.39 8.47 11.25
C PRO A 20 8.90 8.51 10.96
N GLU A 21 9.70 7.67 11.62
CA GLU A 21 11.16 7.61 11.43
C GLU A 21 11.58 7.07 10.06
N MET A 22 10.63 6.51 9.30
CA MET A 22 10.85 6.00 7.95
C MET A 22 10.62 7.05 6.86
N ASP A 23 10.36 8.31 7.22
CA ASP A 23 10.18 9.40 6.24
C ASP A 23 11.31 9.43 5.21
N GLY A 24 10.94 9.56 3.93
CA GLY A 24 11.87 9.53 2.79
C GLY A 24 12.34 8.14 2.34
N LYS A 25 11.97 7.04 3.03
CA LYS A 25 12.29 5.68 2.62
C LYS A 25 11.24 5.09 1.67
N GLU A 26 11.68 4.49 0.57
CA GLU A 26 10.82 3.72 -0.32
C GLU A 26 10.46 2.36 0.31
N VAL A 27 9.18 2.01 0.28
CA VAL A 27 8.65 0.74 0.80
C VAL A 27 7.64 0.14 -0.16
N LEU A 28 7.60 -1.19 -0.21
CA LEU A 28 6.58 -1.96 -0.90
C LEU A 28 5.64 -2.61 0.13
N LEU A 29 4.37 -2.22 0.09
CA LEU A 29 3.28 -2.77 0.91
C LEU A 29 2.38 -3.67 0.06
N MET A 30 1.85 -4.72 0.68
CA MET A 30 0.90 -5.65 0.06
C MET A 30 -0.15 -6.05 1.10
N GLY A 31 -1.42 -6.07 0.71
CA GLY A 31 -2.52 -6.31 1.64
C GLY A 31 -3.89 -6.23 0.97
N TRP A 32 -4.93 -6.26 1.79
CA TRP A 32 -6.30 -6.12 1.33
C TRP A 32 -6.78 -4.68 1.47
N VAL A 33 -7.45 -4.17 0.44
CA VAL A 33 -8.12 -2.87 0.51
C VAL A 33 -9.34 -3.00 1.42
N ARG A 34 -9.33 -2.32 2.56
CA ARG A 34 -10.45 -2.30 3.50
C ARG A 34 -11.45 -1.19 3.23
N ASP A 35 -10.96 -0.04 2.79
CA ASP A 35 -11.79 1.14 2.55
C ASP A 35 -11.16 2.00 1.46
N ILE A 36 -11.99 2.70 0.69
CA ILE A 36 -11.60 3.65 -0.34
C ILE A 36 -12.39 4.92 -0.13
N ARG A 37 -11.69 6.04 0.08
CA ARG A 37 -12.30 7.36 0.28
C ARG A 37 -11.87 8.29 -0.85
N ASP A 38 -12.84 8.97 -1.44
CA ASP A 38 -12.61 9.92 -2.52
C ASP A 38 -12.95 11.32 -2.03
N LEU A 39 -11.95 12.21 -1.99
CA LEU A 39 -12.08 13.56 -1.44
C LEU A 39 -11.34 14.54 -2.36
N GLY A 40 -12.09 15.35 -3.09
CA GLY A 40 -11.55 16.48 -3.85
C GLY A 40 -10.51 16.09 -4.90
N GLY A 41 -10.66 14.92 -5.53
CA GLY A 41 -9.73 14.40 -6.54
C GLY A 41 -8.56 13.59 -5.98
N ILE A 42 -8.51 13.37 -4.66
CA ILE A 42 -7.55 12.49 -4.00
C ILE A 42 -8.27 11.23 -3.54
N ARG A 43 -7.69 10.07 -3.85
CA ARG A 43 -8.15 8.78 -3.38
C ARG A 43 -7.28 8.28 -2.23
N PHE A 44 -7.91 8.00 -1.10
CA PHE A 44 -7.29 7.38 0.05
C PHE A 44 -7.66 5.90 0.08
N ILE A 45 -6.67 5.03 0.20
CA ILE A 45 -6.85 3.58 0.32
C ILE A 45 -6.41 3.17 1.72
N VAL A 46 -7.31 2.54 2.48
CA VAL A 46 -6.97 1.94 3.77
C VAL A 46 -6.57 0.49 3.54
N LEU A 47 -5.27 0.20 3.67
CA LEU A 47 -4.70 -1.13 3.47
C LEU A 47 -4.62 -1.89 4.81
N GLN A 48 -4.88 -3.20 4.81
CA GLN A 48 -4.62 -4.10 5.94
C GLN A 48 -3.31 -4.86 5.76
#